data_AF-A0A554V9L8-F1
#
_entry.id   AF-A0A554V9L8-F1
#
_cell.length_a   1.000
_cell.length_b   1.000
_cell.length_c   1.000
_cell.angle_alpha   90.00
_cell.angle_beta   90.00
_cell.angle_gamma   90.00
#
_symmetry.space_group_name_H-M   'P 1'
#
loop_
_entity.id
_entity.type
_entity.pdbx_description
1 polymer ?
#
loop_
_entity_poly.entity_id
_entity_poly.type
_entity_poly.pdbx_seq_one_letter_code
_entity_poly.pdbx_strand_id
1 'polypeptide(L)'
;MAGYLSADAEAIHAFSTNMRGKHDALNAKISQVDAASDATTATWQGSARLAFDNVMDRYFQLARELNQRLVETAENVARAGSSYVTTTEDHKSKIASVGSSLNL
;
A
#
# COMPACT_ATOMS: atom_id res chain seq x y z
N MET A 1 25.05 -5.45 -13.97
CA MET A 1 24.35 -5.32 -12.66
C MET A 1 23.48 -4.06 -12.52
N ALA A 2 23.64 -3.02 -13.34
CA ALA A 2 22.76 -1.82 -13.27
C ALA A 2 21.29 -2.11 -13.66
N GLY A 3 21.04 -3.01 -14.62
CA GLY A 3 19.68 -3.34 -15.06
C GLY A 3 18.81 -4.04 -14.01
N TYR A 4 19.41 -4.78 -13.06
CA TYR A 4 18.67 -5.44 -11.98
C TYR A 4 18.15 -4.44 -10.94
N LEU A 5 18.97 -3.44 -10.59
CA LEU A 5 18.60 -2.36 -9.66
C LEU A 5 17.52 -1.44 -10.24
N SER A 6 17.60 -1.11 -11.54
CA SER A 6 16.55 -0.33 -12.20
C SER A 6 15.23 -1.09 -12.29
N ALA A 7 15.27 -2.40 -12.56
CA ALA A 7 14.08 -3.24 -12.59
C ALA A 7 13.40 -3.36 -11.21
N ASP A 8 14.17 -3.47 -10.12
CA ASP A 8 13.62 -3.48 -8.76
C ASP A 8 12.96 -2.13 -8.41
N ALA A 9 13.62 -1.00 -8.70
CA ALA A 9 13.07 0.33 -8.43
C ALA A 9 11.76 0.57 -9.20
N GLU A 10 11.69 0.13 -10.45
CA GLU A 10 10.48 0.23 -11.29
C GLU A 10 9.36 -0.69 -10.76
N ALA A 11 9.69 -1.92 -10.34
CA ALA A 11 8.74 -2.86 -9.74
C ALA A 11 8.15 -2.32 -8.42
N ILE A 12 8.97 -1.70 -7.57
CA ILE A 12 8.55 -1.07 -6.32
C ILE A 12 7.61 0.11 -6.60
N HIS A 13 7.94 0.95 -7.57
CA HIS A 13 7.10 2.08 -7.96
C HIS A 13 5.75 1.61 -8.54
N ALA A 14 5.78 0.59 -9.40
CA ALA A 14 4.57 -0.02 -9.96
C ALA A 14 3.69 -0.65 -8.87
N PHE A 15 4.28 -1.35 -7.91
CA PHE A 15 3.58 -1.91 -6.76
C PHE A 15 2.93 -0.81 -5.91
N SER A 16 3.66 0.24 -5.56
CA SER A 16 3.14 1.38 -4.79
C SER A 16 1.96 2.06 -5.51
N THR A 17 2.09 2.27 -6.82
CA THR A 17 1.02 2.84 -7.66
C THR A 17 -0.21 1.93 -7.66
N ASN A 18 -0.01 0.61 -7.78
CA ASN A 18 -1.11 -0.36 -7.73
C ASN A 18 -1.83 -0.33 -6.38
N MET A 19 -1.07 -0.31 -5.27
CA MET A 19 -1.63 -0.24 -3.91
C MET A 19 -2.45 1.04 -3.69
N ARG A 20 -1.96 2.19 -4.17
CA ARG A 20 -2.73 3.45 -4.15
C ARG A 20 -4.01 3.35 -4.97
N GLY A 21 -3.95 2.78 -6.17
CA GLY A 21 -5.16 2.54 -6.97
C GLY A 21 -6.17 1.61 -6.29
N LYS A 22 -5.70 0.58 -5.57
CA LYS A 22 -6.57 -0.31 -4.77
C LYS A 22 -7.17 0.41 -3.56
N HIS A 23 -6.40 1.27 -2.91
CA HIS A 23 -6.88 2.15 -1.84
C HIS A 23 -8.03 3.05 -2.32
N ASP A 24 -7.84 3.75 -3.44
CA ASP A 24 -8.84 4.67 -3.99
C ASP A 24 -10.12 3.92 -4.39
N ALA A 25 -9.95 2.75 -5.02
CA ALA A 25 -11.08 1.88 -5.38
C ALA A 25 -11.85 1.37 -4.15
N LEU A 26 -11.16 1.01 -3.07
CA LEU A 26 -11.78 0.58 -1.82
C LEU A 26 -12.59 1.72 -1.20
N ASN A 27 -12.05 2.94 -1.15
CA ASN A 27 -12.75 4.12 -0.63
C ASN A 27 -14.00 4.45 -1.46
N ALA A 28 -13.90 4.40 -2.79
CA ALA A 28 -15.06 4.61 -3.66
C ALA A 28 -16.17 3.57 -3.41
N LYS A 29 -15.79 2.31 -3.15
CA LYS A 29 -16.75 1.25 -2.81
C LYS A 29 -17.38 1.43 -1.44
N ILE A 30 -16.61 1.85 -0.45
CA ILE A 30 -17.11 2.23 0.87
C ILE A 30 -18.20 3.31 0.73
N SER A 31 -17.92 4.40 0.01
CA SER A 31 -18.91 5.48 -0.20
C SER A 31 -20.15 5.02 -0.97
N GLN A 32 -20.01 4.10 -1.93
CA GLN A 32 -21.16 3.49 -2.61
C GLN A 32 -22.03 2.67 -1.67
N VAL A 33 -21.41 1.85 -0.81
CA VAL A 33 -22.12 1.02 0.16
C VAL A 33 -22.85 1.89 1.18
N ASP A 34 -22.23 2.98 1.63
CA ASP A 34 -22.82 3.94 2.57
C ASP A 34 -24.07 4.61 1.99
N ALA A 35 -23.98 5.14 0.76
CA ALA A 35 -25.13 5.72 0.07
C ALA A 35 -26.26 4.70 -0.18
N ALA A 36 -25.90 3.45 -0.51
CA ALA A 36 -26.88 2.38 -0.70
C ALA A 36 -27.51 1.92 0.63
N SER A 37 -26.74 1.92 1.72
CA SER A 37 -27.17 1.64 3.09
C SER A 37 -28.24 2.65 3.53
N ASP A 38 -27.98 3.94 3.33
CA ASP A 38 -28.93 5.00 3.66
C ASP A 38 -30.23 4.87 2.87
N ALA A 39 -30.14 4.59 1.56
CA ALA A 39 -31.31 4.39 0.71
C ALA A 39 -32.11 3.14 1.11
N THR A 40 -31.43 2.04 1.44
CA THR A 40 -32.06 0.76 1.80
C THR A 40 -32.76 0.84 3.16
N THR A 41 -32.14 1.51 4.12
CA THR A 41 -32.66 1.63 5.48
C THR A 41 -33.60 2.81 5.68
N ALA A 42 -33.82 3.65 4.66
CA ALA A 42 -34.62 4.88 4.75
C ALA A 42 -36.03 4.66 5.35
N THR A 43 -36.64 3.51 5.09
CA THR A 43 -37.96 3.13 5.61
C THR A 43 -37.90 2.13 6.77
N TRP A 44 -36.72 1.63 7.10
CA TRP A 44 -36.52 0.63 8.15
C TRP A 44 -36.53 1.31 9.52
N GLN A 45 -37.26 0.72 10.47
CA GLN A 45 -37.33 1.18 11.86
C GLN A 45 -37.08 0.01 12.81
N GLY A 46 -36.60 0.32 14.01
CA GLY A 46 -36.43 -0.66 15.09
C GLY A 46 -35.16 -1.51 14.98
N SER A 47 -35.22 -2.73 15.51
CA SER A 47 -34.05 -3.62 15.70
C SER A 47 -33.35 -4.04 14.41
N ALA A 48 -34.07 -4.12 13.29
CA ALA A 48 -33.49 -4.47 11.99
C ALA A 48 -32.53 -3.39 11.47
N ARG A 49 -32.87 -2.11 11.67
CA ARG A 49 -31.99 -0.99 11.31
C ARG A 49 -30.74 -0.98 12.19
N LEU A 50 -30.91 -1.11 13.51
CA LEU A 50 -29.79 -1.19 14.46
C LEU A 50 -28.81 -2.33 14.16
N ALA A 51 -29.32 -3.51 13.78
CA ALA A 51 -28.48 -4.64 13.42
C ALA A 51 -27.68 -4.38 12.14
N PHE A 52 -28.31 -3.73 11.15
CA PHE A 52 -27.65 -3.36 9.90
C PHE A 52 -26.60 -2.27 10.10
N ASP A 53 -26.92 -1.23 10.87
CA ASP A 53 -25.98 -0.14 11.21
C ASP A 53 -24.72 -0.71 11.90
N ASN A 54 -24.88 -1.65 12.84
CA ASN A 54 -23.74 -2.32 13.49
C ASN A 54 -22.86 -3.11 12.51
N VAL A 55 -23.45 -3.77 11.52
CA VAL A 55 -22.70 -4.49 10.48
C VAL A 55 -21.93 -3.50 9.61
N MET A 56 -22.56 -2.40 9.21
CA MET A 56 -21.94 -1.36 8.39
C MET A 56 -20.82 -0.63 9.12
N ASP A 57 -21.01 -0.29 10.40
CA ASP A 57 -19.96 0.31 11.24
C ASP A 57 -18.72 -0.59 11.30
N ARG A 58 -18.92 -1.89 11.53
CA ARG A 58 -17.81 -2.85 11.58
C ARG A 58 -17.17 -3.05 10.22
N TYR A 59 -17.96 -3.07 9.14
CA TYR A 59 -17.45 -3.10 7.78
C TYR A 59 -16.55 -1.90 7.49
N PHE A 60 -17.00 -0.68 7.84
CA PHE A 60 -16.22 0.54 7.64
C PHE A 60 -14.99 0.64 8.54
N GLN A 61 -15.03 0.09 9.75
CA GLN A 61 -13.82 -0.05 10.58
C GLN A 61 -12.79 -0.96 9.91
N LEU A 62 -13.20 -2.17 9.50
CA LEU A 62 -12.30 -3.12 8.84
C LEU A 62 -11.76 -2.58 7.51
N ALA A 63 -12.58 -1.86 6.76
CA ALA A 63 -12.17 -1.28 5.49
C ALA A 63 -11.14 -0.15 5.69
N ARG A 64 -11.30 0.70 6.72
CA ARG A 64 -10.29 1.69 7.13
C ARG A 64 -8.99 1.03 7.60
N GLU A 65 -9.08 -0.05 8.37
CA GLU A 65 -7.90 -0.78 8.84
C GLU A 65 -7.14 -1.44 7.68
N LEU A 66 -7.85 -2.09 6.76
CA LEU A 66 -7.27 -2.67 5.55
C LEU A 66 -6.56 -1.59 4.73
N ASN A 67 -7.22 -0.45 4.58
CA ASN A 67 -6.69 0.67 3.84
C ASN A 67 -5.38 1.20 4.47
N GLN A 68 -5.34 1.39 5.79
CA GLN A 68 -4.13 1.78 6.53
C GLN A 68 -3.00 0.77 6.33
N ARG A 69 -3.29 -0.53 6.43
CA ARG A 69 -2.29 -1.59 6.23
C ARG A 69 -1.74 -1.64 4.79
N LEU A 70 -2.54 -1.32 3.78
CA LEU A 70 -2.08 -1.22 2.40
C LEU A 70 -1.06 -0.09 2.22
N VAL A 71 -1.30 1.07 2.85
CA VAL A 71 -0.36 2.20 2.85
C VAL A 71 0.93 1.83 3.57
N GLU A 72 0.83 1.27 4.78
CA GLU A 72 2.02 0.82 5.53
C GLU A 72 2.83 -0.22 4.77
N THR A 73 2.16 -1.17 4.10
CA THR A 73 2.83 -2.18 3.27
C THR A 73 3.55 -1.52 2.10
N ALA A 74 2.91 -0.56 1.41
CA ALA A 74 3.53 0.17 0.32
C ALA A 74 4.77 0.97 0.78
N GLU A 75 4.68 1.64 1.93
CA GLU A 75 5.81 2.36 2.53
C GLU A 75 6.95 1.44 2.97
N ASN A 76 6.62 0.27 3.53
CA ASN A 76 7.60 -0.74 3.92
C ASN A 76 8.33 -1.31 2.71
N VAL A 77 7.60 -1.62 1.63
CA VAL A 77 8.18 -2.10 0.37
C VAL A 77 9.06 -1.01 -0.26
N ALA A 78 8.61 0.25 -0.27
CA ALA A 78 9.41 1.36 -0.76
C ALA A 78 10.71 1.56 0.05
N ARG A 79 10.63 1.49 1.38
CA ARG A 79 11.80 1.59 2.27
C ARG A 79 12.77 0.42 2.09
N ALA A 80 12.26 -0.80 2.01
CA ALA A 80 13.09 -1.98 1.78
C ALA A 80 13.82 -1.89 0.44
N GLY A 81 13.11 -1.43 -0.61
CA GLY A 81 13.67 -1.15 -1.91
C GLY A 81 14.78 -0.10 -1.91
N SER A 82 14.51 1.06 -1.31
CA SER A 82 15.50 2.12 -1.18
C SER A 82 16.73 1.68 -0.39
N SER A 83 16.54 0.95 0.71
CA SER A 83 17.65 0.41 1.53
C SER A 83 18.52 -0.57 0.73
N TYR A 84 17.89 -1.42 -0.08
CA TYR A 84 18.59 -2.36 -0.96
C TYR A 84 19.44 -1.63 -2.03
N VAL A 85 18.88 -0.57 -2.64
CA VAL A 85 19.60 0.27 -3.60
C VAL A 85 20.80 0.96 -2.94
N THR A 86 20.61 1.61 -1.79
CA THR A 86 21.69 2.30 -1.05
C THR A 86 22.81 1.35 -0.65
N THR A 87 22.47 0.17 -0.10
CA THR A 87 23.47 -0.83 0.31
C THR A 87 24.28 -1.33 -0.89
N THR A 88 23.63 -1.50 -2.04
CA THR A 88 24.30 -1.99 -3.25
C THR A 88 25.24 -0.95 -3.86
N GLU A 89 24.85 0.34 -3.89
CA GLU A 89 25.72 1.42 -4.34
C GLU A 89 26.92 1.62 -3.40
N ASP A 90 26.72 1.53 -2.09
CA ASP A 90 27.81 1.54 -1.10
C ASP A 90 28.79 0.39 -1.34
N HIS A 91 28.28 -0.82 -1.62
CA HIS A 91 29.12 -1.98 -1.92
C HIS A 91 29.90 -1.82 -3.23
N LYS A 92 29.28 -1.28 -4.29
CA LYS A 92 29.99 -0.98 -5.55
C LYS A 92 31.09 0.04 -5.34
N SER A 93 30.84 1.12 -4.58
CA SER A 93 31.86 2.14 -4.33
C SER A 93 33.07 1.57 -3.58
N LYS A 94 32.83 0.70 -2.59
CA LYS A 94 33.86 0.01 -1.81
C LYS A 94 34.65 -1.00 -2.65
N ILE A 95 33.99 -1.76 -3.52
CA ILE A 95 34.68 -2.67 -4.45
C ILE A 95 35.52 -1.88 -5.45
N ALA A 96 35.00 -0.77 -5.99
CA ALA A 96 35.74 0.11 -6.90
C ALA A 96 36.98 0.71 -6.21
N SER A 97 36.87 1.14 -4.95
CA SER A 97 38.01 1.67 -4.20
C SER A 97 39.06 0.60 -3.90
N VAL A 98 38.64 -0.62 -3.54
CA VAL A 98 39.56 -1.74 -3.26
C VAL A 98 40.23 -2.24 -4.55
N GLY A 99 39.47 -2.37 -5.65
CA GLY A 99 40.02 -2.76 -6.96
C GLY A 99 41.00 -1.73 -7.54
N SER A 100 40.83 -0.44 -7.21
CA SER A 100 41.80 0.60 -7.52
C SER A 100 43.07 0.51 -6.67
N SER A 101 42.96 0.07 -5.41
CA SER A 101 44.12 -0.09 -4.51
C SER A 101 44.97 -1.34 -4.79
N LEU A 102 44.39 -2.35 -5.44
CA LEU A 102 45.06 -3.60 -5.83
C LEU A 102 45.73 -3.53 -7.21
N ASN A 103 45.52 -2.44 -7.96
CA ASN A 103 46.16 -2.16 -9.26
C ASN A 103 47.36 -1.19 -9.14
N LEU A 104 47.89 -1.03 -7.93
CA LEU A 104 49.17 -0.37 -7.60
C LEU A 104 50.13 -1.42 -7.05
#